data_AF-A0A7C3YZS8-F1
#
_entry.id   AF-A0A7C3YZS8-F1
#
_cell.length_a   1.000
_cell.length_b   1.000
_cell.length_c   1.000
_cell.angle_alpha   90.00
_cell.angle_beta   90.00
_cell.angle_gamma   90.00
#
_symmetry.space_group_name_H-M   'P 1'
#
loop_
_entity.id
_entity.type
_entity.pdbx_description
1 polymer ?
#
loop_
_entity_poly.entity_id
_entity_poly.type
_entity_poly.pdbx_seq_one_letter_code
_entity_poly.pdbx_strand_id
1 'polypeptide(L)'
;MAIPNIPTPSTPVIFNPEVCNGCNHCVEVCQIDVFIPNPEKGKPPIILHPDECWYCGCCVNDCPRPGAVAFNWPLQQRGYWKDKATGEVHQM
;
A
#
# COMPACT_ATOMS: atom_id res chain seq x y z
N MET A 1 6.25 -11.01 -19.83
CA MET A 1 5.17 -10.45 -19.00
C MET A 1 5.04 -11.35 -17.78
N ALA A 2 5.15 -10.78 -16.57
CA ALA A 2 4.82 -11.53 -15.35
C ALA A 2 3.29 -11.60 -15.23
N ILE A 3 2.77 -12.77 -14.89
CA ILE A 3 1.36 -12.91 -14.53
C ILE A 3 1.29 -12.58 -13.05
N PRO A 4 0.60 -11.49 -12.63
CA PRO A 4 0.43 -11.22 -11.20
C PRO A 4 -0.26 -12.42 -10.56
N ASN A 5 0.21 -12.84 -9.38
CA ASN A 5 -0.56 -13.80 -8.59
C ASN A 5 -1.95 -13.21 -8.40
N ILE A 6 -2.98 -14.06 -8.50
CA ILE A 6 -4.35 -13.65 -8.19
C ILE A 6 -4.27 -13.03 -6.79
N PRO A 7 -4.61 -11.73 -6.64
CA PRO A 7 -4.69 -11.16 -5.31
C PRO A 7 -5.79 -11.96 -4.60
N THR A 8 -5.34 -12.82 -3.70
CA THR A 8 -6.13 -13.45 -2.65
C THR A 8 -6.74 -12.31 -1.79
N PRO A 9 -7.50 -12.52 -0.70
CA PRO A 9 -8.21 -11.40 -0.05
C PRO A 9 -7.26 -10.29 0.49
N SER A 10 -5.96 -10.54 0.52
CA SER A 10 -4.90 -9.59 0.84
C SER A 10 -4.76 -8.51 -0.24
N THR A 11 -5.24 -7.31 0.08
CA THR A 11 -5.07 -6.10 -0.74
C THR A 11 -4.32 -5.07 0.09
N PRO A 12 -2.99 -5.22 0.32
CA PRO A 12 -2.28 -4.47 1.37
C PRO A 12 -2.18 -2.97 1.08
N VAL A 13 -2.22 -2.60 -0.20
CA VAL A 13 -1.97 -1.24 -0.68
C VAL A 13 -2.95 -0.92 -1.81
N ILE A 14 -3.44 0.32 -1.82
CA ILE A 14 -4.37 0.85 -2.81
C ILE A 14 -3.70 2.04 -3.51
N PHE A 15 -3.59 1.99 -4.83
CA PHE A 15 -3.03 3.08 -5.62
C PHE A 15 -4.13 3.99 -6.16
N ASN A 16 -3.91 5.31 -6.12
CA ASN A 16 -4.71 6.29 -6.82
C ASN A 16 -4.07 6.60 -8.19
N PRO A 17 -4.65 6.14 -9.31
CA PRO A 17 -4.10 6.34 -10.65
C PRO A 17 -4.14 7.79 -11.12
N GLU A 18 -4.93 8.66 -10.50
CA GLU A 18 -5.00 10.10 -10.87
C GLU A 18 -3.80 10.88 -10.33
N VAL A 19 -3.20 10.42 -9.23
CA VAL A 19 -2.08 11.10 -8.55
C VAL A 19 -0.75 10.38 -8.82
N CYS A 20 -0.78 9.06 -8.85
CA CYS A 20 0.39 8.22 -9.15
C CYS A 20 0.83 8.44 -10.60
N ASN A 21 2.14 8.65 -10.81
CA ASN A 21 2.74 8.82 -12.13
C ASN A 21 3.64 7.65 -12.54
N GLY A 22 3.58 6.53 -11.83
CA GLY A 22 4.43 5.37 -12.12
C GLY A 22 5.93 5.61 -11.92
N CYS A 23 6.33 6.47 -10.98
CA CYS A 23 7.75 6.73 -10.67
C CYS A 23 8.51 5.53 -10.08
N ASN A 24 7.79 4.50 -9.63
CA ASN A 24 8.33 3.27 -9.04
C ASN A 24 9.14 3.44 -7.74
N HIS A 25 9.08 4.58 -7.07
CA HIS A 25 9.76 4.75 -5.78
C HIS A 25 9.30 3.73 -4.73
N CYS A 26 8.00 3.40 -4.71
CA CYS A 26 7.46 2.35 -3.85
C CYS A 26 7.99 0.93 -4.19
N VAL A 27 8.47 0.70 -5.41
CA VAL A 27 9.16 -0.54 -5.79
C VAL A 27 10.55 -0.57 -5.15
N GLU A 28 11.28 0.55 -5.20
CA GLU A 28 12.65 0.67 -4.66
C GLU A 28 12.72 0.55 -3.14
N VAL A 29 11.75 1.13 -2.42
CA VAL A 29 11.76 1.13 -0.94
C VAL A 29 11.16 -0.14 -0.32
N CYS A 30 10.57 -1.03 -1.13
CA CYS A 30 9.97 -2.25 -0.61
C CYS A 30 11.05 -3.24 -0.18
N GLN A 31 11.11 -3.56 1.11
CA GLN A 31 12.17 -4.41 1.68
C GLN A 31 12.06 -5.90 1.32
N ILE A 32 10.99 -6.29 0.64
CA ILE A 32 10.60 -7.67 0.32
C ILE A 32 10.07 -7.81 -1.12
N ASP A 33 10.29 -6.79 -1.96
CA ASP A 33 10.03 -6.84 -3.41
C ASP A 33 8.61 -7.30 -3.83
N VAL A 34 7.56 -6.87 -3.11
CA VAL A 34 6.17 -7.27 -3.46
C VAL A 34 5.63 -6.60 -4.72
N PHE A 35 6.31 -5.56 -5.23
CA PHE A 35 5.87 -4.79 -6.38
C PHE A 35 6.77 -5.02 -7.60
N ILE A 36 6.18 -4.87 -8.78
CA ILE A 36 6.93 -4.73 -10.02
C ILE A 36 6.48 -3.48 -10.78
N PRO A 37 7.37 -2.85 -11.58
CA PRO A 37 6.99 -1.74 -12.45
C PRO A 37 5.85 -2.12 -13.40
N ASN A 38 4.94 -1.17 -13.66
CA ASN A 38 3.90 -1.37 -14.64
C ASN A 38 4.50 -1.37 -16.07
N PRO A 39 4.13 -2.32 -16.95
CA PRO A 39 4.55 -2.28 -18.35
C PRO A 39 4.02 -1.03 -19.09
N GLU A 40 2.90 -0.46 -18.64
CA GLU A 40 2.38 0.80 -19.15
C GLU A 40 2.97 1.99 -18.39
N LYS A 41 3.67 2.86 -19.10
CA LYS A 41 4.27 4.07 -18.51
C LYS A 41 3.20 4.97 -17.90
N GLY A 42 3.50 5.52 -16.73
CA GLY A 42 2.59 6.42 -16.01
C GLY A 42 1.58 5.73 -15.11
N LYS A 43 1.38 4.41 -15.25
CA LYS A 43 0.47 3.66 -14.39
C LYS A 43 1.12 3.24 -13.06
N PRO A 44 0.33 3.04 -11.99
CA PRO A 44 0.83 2.49 -10.74
C PRO A 44 1.48 1.10 -10.90
N PRO A 45 2.48 0.76 -10.07
CA PRO A 45 3.11 -0.56 -10.13
C PRO A 45 2.12 -1.68 -9.80
N ILE A 46 2.46 -2.88 -10.24
CA ILE A 46 1.65 -4.07 -10.03
C ILE A 46 2.08 -4.70 -8.71
N ILE A 47 1.10 -5.09 -7.88
CA ILE A 47 1.36 -5.89 -6.67
C ILE A 47 1.48 -7.35 -7.10
N LEU A 48 2.71 -7.87 -7.13
CA LEU A 48 3.02 -9.22 -7.59
C LEU A 48 2.82 -10.26 -6.47
N HIS A 49 3.24 -9.93 -5.26
CA HIS A 49 3.21 -10.82 -4.09
C HIS A 49 2.46 -10.17 -2.91
N PRO A 50 1.13 -9.97 -3.01
CA PRO A 50 0.36 -9.25 -1.99
C PRO A 50 0.39 -9.93 -0.60
N ASP A 51 0.42 -11.26 -0.57
CA ASP A 51 0.45 -12.06 0.66
C ASP A 51 1.80 -11.99 1.40
N GLU A 52 2.87 -11.59 0.71
CA GLU A 52 4.17 -11.43 1.32
C GLU A 52 4.31 -10.07 2.00
N CYS A 53 3.35 -9.15 1.85
CA CYS A 53 3.45 -7.81 2.43
C CYS A 53 3.53 -7.84 3.97
N TRP A 54 4.60 -7.25 4.53
CA TRP A 54 4.82 -7.15 5.98
C TRP A 54 4.04 -6.02 6.67
N TYR A 55 3.23 -5.30 5.91
CA TYR A 55 2.48 -4.16 6.41
C TYR A 55 3.35 -3.06 7.07
N CYS A 56 4.56 -2.83 6.56
CA CYS A 56 5.52 -1.86 7.13
C CYS A 56 5.23 -0.39 6.81
N GLY A 57 4.43 -0.08 5.78
CA GLY A 57 4.05 1.29 5.44
C GLY A 57 5.10 2.13 4.69
N CYS A 58 6.33 1.63 4.47
CA CYS A 58 7.40 2.41 3.82
C CYS A 58 6.99 2.96 2.44
N CYS A 59 6.30 2.15 1.64
CA CYS A 59 5.81 2.58 0.32
C CYS A 59 4.86 3.78 0.36
N VAL A 60 4.08 3.95 1.44
CA VAL A 60 3.17 5.08 1.63
C VAL A 60 3.89 6.28 2.20
N ASN A 61 4.70 6.07 3.23
CA ASN A 61 5.40 7.13 3.94
C ASN A 61 6.44 7.84 3.04
N ASP A 62 7.15 7.07 2.22
CA ASP A 62 8.24 7.60 1.40
C ASP A 62 7.74 8.05 0.02
N CYS A 63 6.46 7.83 -0.31
CA CYS A 63 5.93 8.24 -1.59
C CYS A 63 6.07 9.76 -1.77
N PRO A 64 6.78 10.25 -2.81
CA PRO A 64 6.97 11.69 -3.02
C PRO A 64 5.68 12.39 -3.48
N ARG A 65 4.60 11.64 -3.68
CA ARG A 65 3.29 12.11 -4.14
C ARG A 65 2.24 11.73 -3.09
N PRO A 66 1.98 12.62 -2.11
CA PRO A 66 0.96 12.38 -1.10
C PRO A 66 -0.39 12.01 -1.73
N GLY A 67 -1.00 10.93 -1.24
CA GLY A 67 -2.28 10.41 -1.76
C GLY A 67 -2.19 9.55 -3.03
N ALA A 68 -0.99 9.33 -3.61
CA ALA A 68 -0.82 8.40 -4.73
C ALA A 68 -0.98 6.94 -4.31
N VAL A 69 -0.72 6.65 -3.04
CA VAL A 69 -0.76 5.31 -2.47
C VAL A 69 -1.31 5.39 -1.05
N ALA A 70 -2.19 4.47 -0.71
CA ALA A 70 -2.83 4.38 0.60
C ALA A 70 -2.68 2.96 1.14
N PHE A 71 -2.54 2.87 2.46
CA PHE A 71 -2.43 1.60 3.14
C PHE A 71 -3.80 1.02 3.44
N ASN A 72 -3.98 -0.27 3.16
CA ASN A 72 -5.15 -1.00 3.63
C ASN A 72 -4.71 -1.92 4.77
N TRP A 73 -4.78 -1.38 5.98
CA TRP A 73 -4.42 -2.13 7.19
C TRP A 73 -5.25 -3.41 7.31
N PRO A 74 -4.63 -4.55 7.63
CA PRO A 74 -5.35 -5.79 7.87
C PRO A 74 -6.16 -5.62 9.16
N LEU A 75 -7.32 -6.28 9.25
CA LEU A 75 -8.27 -6.10 10.35
C LEU A 75 -7.62 -6.27 11.73
N GLN A 76 -6.70 -7.22 11.84
CA GLN A 76 -5.93 -7.53 13.06
C GLN A 76 -5.06 -6.36 13.54
N GLN A 77 -4.63 -5.48 12.63
CA GLN A 77 -3.73 -4.35 12.91
C GLN A 77 -4.46 -3.00 12.93
N ARG A 78 -5.79 -2.98 12.73
CA ARG A 78 -6.61 -1.76 12.89
C ARG A 78 -6.82 -1.47 14.36
N GLY A 79 -5.72 -1.08 15.02
CA GLY A 79 -5.74 -0.64 16.41
C GLY A 79 -6.65 0.58 16.54
N TYR A 80 -7.55 0.51 17.51
CA TYR A 80 -8.34 1.66 17.92
C TYR A 80 -8.06 1.94 19.39
N TRP A 81 -8.08 3.21 19.76
CA TRP A 81 -8.08 3.62 21.15
C TRP A 81 -9.29 4.50 21.40
N LYS A 82 -9.83 4.42 22.61
CA LYS A 82 -10.98 5.20 23.03
C LYS A 82 -10.51 6.23 24.05
N ASP A 83 -10.80 7.49 23.79
CA ASP A 83 -10.60 8.55 24.76
C ASP A 83 -11.56 8.32 25.94
N LYS A 84 -11.02 8.26 27.16
CA LYS A 84 -11.82 7.99 28.35
C LYS A 84 -12.65 9.20 28.78
N ALA A 85 -12.23 10.41 28.44
CA ALA A 85 -12.89 11.66 28.80
C ALA A 85 -13.99 12.04 27.79
N THR A 86 -13.70 11.97 26.49
CA THR A 86 -14.68 12.34 25.44
C THR A 86 -15.52 11.15 24.98
N GLY A 87 -15.02 9.93 25.15
CA GLY A 87 -15.64 8.72 24.61
C GLY A 87 -15.41 8.52 23.12
N GLU A 88 -14.67 9.41 22.45
CA GLU A 88 -14.36 9.31 21.03
C GLU A 88 -13.44 8.12 20.75
N VAL A 89 -13.69 7.43 19.63
CA VAL A 89 -12.90 6.28 19.19
C VAL A 89 -12.02 6.74 18.05
N HIS A 90 -10.72 6.66 18.26
CA HIS A 90 -9.71 7.00 17.27
C HIS A 90 -9.12 5.71 16.71
N GLN A 91 -9.09 5.61 15.40
CA GLN A 91 -8.37 4.55 14.70
C GLN A 91 -6.97 5.05 14.39
N MET A 92 -5.97 4.18 14.57
CA MET A 92 -4.59 4.45 14.17
C MET A 92 -4.47 4.56 12.65
#